data_AF-A0A6G3U903-F1
#
_entry.id   AF-A0A6G3U903-F1
#
_cell.length_a   1.000
_cell.length_b   1.000
_cell.length_c   1.000
_cell.angle_alpha   90.00
_cell.angle_beta   90.00
_cell.angle_gamma   90.00
#
_symmetry.space_group_name_H-M   'P 1'
#
loop_
_entity.id
_entity.type
_entity.pdbx_description
1 polymer ?
#
loop_
_entity_poly.entity_id
_entity_poly.type
_entity_poly.pdbx_seq_one_letter_code
_entity_poly.pdbx_strand_id
1 'polypeptide(L)'
;APVRRVAVSGGSGDSLFDHVRAAGVDAFLTADLRHHPASEARAQHPLALLDAAHWATEWPWCELAAAQLDEISDRHGWGLRVHVSRTVTDPWTAHAASARPSSSTTAPPGNAPSAPSEPDSPGAPN
;
A
#
# COMPACT_ATOMS: atom_id res chain seq x y z
N ALA A 1 2.65 12.84 -9.46
CA ALA A 1 3.23 13.87 -8.56
C ALA A 1 3.73 13.19 -7.29
N PRO A 2 4.65 13.78 -6.51
CA PRO A 2 5.04 13.24 -5.20
C PRO A 2 3.85 13.29 -4.23
N VAL A 3 3.70 12.26 -3.39
CA VAL A 3 2.71 12.22 -2.30
C VAL A 3 3.18 13.15 -1.17
N ARG A 4 2.31 14.05 -0.70
CA ARG A 4 2.59 14.99 0.40
C ARG A 4 1.62 14.89 1.55
N ARG A 5 0.34 14.59 1.29
CA ARG A 5 -0.70 14.45 2.31
C ARG A 5 -1.36 13.08 2.19
N VAL A 6 -1.40 12.37 3.32
CA VAL A 6 -1.99 11.04 3.43
C VAL A 6 -3.11 11.10 4.48
N ALA A 7 -4.32 10.69 4.11
CA ALA A 7 -5.34 10.34 5.08
C ALA A 7 -5.10 8.90 5.57
N VAL A 8 -5.34 8.65 6.85
CA VAL A 8 -5.12 7.35 7.47
C VAL A 8 -6.35 6.95 8.27
N SER A 9 -6.84 5.73 8.04
CA SER A 9 -7.83 5.08 8.88
C SER A 9 -7.41 3.63 9.09
N GLY A 10 -7.26 3.21 10.35
CA GLY A 10 -7.12 1.79 10.66
C GLY A 10 -8.36 1.01 10.24
N GLY A 11 -8.19 -0.28 9.96
CA GLY A 11 -9.28 -1.19 9.60
C GLY A 11 -9.98 -0.81 8.29
N SER A 12 -11.24 -1.21 8.14
CA SER A 12 -12.00 -1.11 6.90
C SER A 12 -12.57 0.30 6.66
N GLY A 13 -11.83 1.14 5.92
CA GLY A 13 -12.13 2.58 5.79
C GLY A 13 -12.81 3.01 4.48
N ASP A 14 -13.33 2.10 3.65
CA ASP A 14 -13.91 2.48 2.35
C ASP A 14 -15.14 3.40 2.45
N SER A 15 -15.85 3.39 3.57
CA SER A 15 -16.94 4.33 3.90
C SER A 15 -16.47 5.79 4.01
N LEU A 16 -15.16 6.04 4.10
CA LEU A 16 -14.58 7.38 4.28
C LEU A 16 -14.19 8.06 2.97
N PHE A 17 -14.42 7.45 1.80
CA PHE A 17 -13.95 8.01 0.53
C PHE A 17 -14.44 9.44 0.25
N ASP A 18 -15.67 9.78 0.65
CA ASP A 18 -16.19 11.15 0.51
C ASP A 18 -15.41 12.16 1.36
N HIS A 19 -15.08 11.80 2.62
CA HIS A 19 -14.28 12.63 3.50
C HIS A 19 -12.84 12.77 2.99
N VAL A 20 -12.25 11.67 2.55
CA VAL A 20 -10.90 11.63 1.96
C VAL A 20 -10.80 12.55 0.74
N ARG A 21 -11.81 12.50 -0.13
CA ARG A 21 -11.91 13.38 -1.30
C ARG A 21 -12.04 14.84 -0.89
N ALA A 22 -12.94 15.15 0.05
CA ALA A 22 -13.13 16.52 0.53
C ALA A 22 -11.86 17.10 1.19
N ALA A 23 -11.05 16.26 1.81
CA ALA A 23 -9.77 16.64 2.42
C ALA A 23 -8.65 16.95 1.42
N GLY A 24 -8.84 16.63 0.13
CA GLY A 24 -7.88 16.92 -0.94
C GLY A 24 -6.51 16.25 -0.71
N VAL A 25 -6.51 15.00 -0.24
CA VAL A 25 -5.28 14.25 0.03
C VAL A 25 -4.73 13.57 -1.24
N ASP A 26 -3.43 13.31 -1.24
CA ASP A 26 -2.76 12.62 -2.35
C ASP A 26 -2.92 11.10 -2.25
N ALA A 27 -3.03 10.58 -1.02
CA ALA A 27 -3.17 9.16 -0.76
C ALA A 27 -4.08 8.87 0.44
N PHE A 28 -4.66 7.67 0.45
CA PHE A 28 -5.43 7.13 1.57
C PHE A 28 -4.92 5.74 1.95
N LEU A 29 -4.55 5.58 3.22
CA LEU A 29 -4.12 4.32 3.81
C LEU A 29 -5.21 3.74 4.70
N THR A 30 -5.61 2.52 4.39
CA THR A 30 -6.64 1.77 5.12
C THR A 30 -6.44 0.26 4.91
N ALA A 31 -7.44 -0.55 5.28
CA ALA A 31 -7.49 -1.97 5.05
C ALA A 31 -8.82 -2.38 4.41
N ASP A 32 -8.89 -3.64 3.96
CA ASP A 32 -10.09 -4.33 3.48
C ASP A 32 -10.85 -3.58 2.38
N LEU A 33 -10.14 -2.99 1.43
CA LEU A 33 -10.80 -2.29 0.34
C LEU A 33 -11.51 -3.26 -0.58
N ARG A 34 -12.81 -3.04 -0.76
CA ARG A 34 -13.61 -3.79 -1.73
C ARG A 34 -13.36 -3.27 -3.15
N HIS A 35 -13.46 -4.18 -4.12
CA HIS A 35 -13.17 -3.89 -5.53
C HIS A 35 -13.93 -2.68 -6.09
N HIS A 36 -15.26 -2.64 -5.94
CA HIS A 36 -16.08 -1.58 -6.52
C HIS A 36 -15.81 -0.20 -5.88
N PRO A 37 -15.89 -0.02 -4.54
CA PRO A 37 -15.58 1.26 -3.91
C PRO A 37 -14.19 1.81 -4.27
N ALA A 38 -13.17 0.95 -4.26
CA ALA A 38 -11.80 1.36 -4.60
C ALA A 38 -11.66 1.80 -6.07
N SER A 39 -12.29 1.05 -6.98
CA SER A 39 -12.26 1.37 -8.41
C SER A 39 -12.99 2.68 -8.71
N GLU A 40 -14.15 2.89 -8.07
CA GLU A 40 -14.93 4.13 -8.20
C GLU A 40 -14.18 5.33 -7.63
N ALA A 41 -13.58 5.20 -6.45
CA ALA A 41 -12.78 6.27 -5.84
C ALA A 41 -11.63 6.73 -6.77
N ARG A 42 -10.92 5.78 -7.40
CA ARG A 42 -9.84 6.06 -8.36
C ARG A 42 -10.33 6.65 -9.68
N ALA A 43 -11.53 6.30 -10.12
CA ALA A 43 -12.12 6.87 -11.34
C ALA A 43 -12.55 8.33 -11.15
N GLN A 44 -12.97 8.70 -9.94
CA GLN A 44 -13.48 10.03 -9.62
C GLN A 44 -12.37 11.05 -9.29
N HIS A 45 -11.23 10.61 -8.75
CA HIS A 45 -10.15 11.48 -8.32
C HIS A 45 -8.79 10.77 -8.47
N PRO A 46 -7.69 11.48 -8.80
CA PRO A 46 -6.33 10.93 -8.78
C PRO A 46 -5.84 10.68 -7.34
N LEU A 47 -6.51 9.79 -6.61
CA LEU A 47 -6.20 9.36 -5.25
C LEU A 47 -5.38 8.07 -5.29
N ALA A 48 -4.22 8.04 -4.64
CA ALA A 48 -3.49 6.81 -4.40
C ALA A 48 -4.13 6.02 -3.24
N LEU A 49 -4.35 4.72 -3.43
CA LEU A 49 -4.90 3.84 -2.40
C LEU A 49 -3.80 2.91 -1.88
N LEU A 50 -3.67 2.83 -0.56
CA LEU A 50 -2.82 1.88 0.13
C LEU A 50 -3.73 0.98 0.97
N ASP A 51 -3.90 -0.26 0.50
CA ASP A 51 -4.64 -1.30 1.21
C ASP A 51 -3.64 -2.19 1.92
N ALA A 52 -3.53 -2.01 3.24
CA ALA A 52 -2.68 -2.81 4.11
C ALA A 52 -3.52 -3.89 4.79
N ALA A 53 -2.85 -4.92 5.32
CA ALA A 53 -3.56 -5.92 6.11
C ALA A 53 -4.20 -5.28 7.35
N HIS A 54 -5.45 -5.68 7.65
CA HIS A 54 -6.24 -5.09 8.75
C HIS A 54 -5.47 -5.08 10.07
N TRP A 55 -4.91 -6.23 10.45
CA TRP A 55 -4.09 -6.37 11.65
C TRP A 55 -2.92 -5.38 11.67
N ALA A 56 -2.22 -5.20 10.54
CA ALA A 56 -1.08 -4.31 10.45
C ALA A 56 -1.45 -2.83 10.64
N THR A 57 -2.69 -2.45 10.34
CA THR A 57 -3.19 -1.08 10.54
C THR A 57 -3.72 -0.81 11.94
N GLU A 58 -4.15 -1.85 12.66
CA GLU A 58 -4.79 -1.70 13.98
C GLU A 58 -3.90 -2.16 15.14
N TRP A 59 -3.05 -3.16 14.99
CA TRP A 59 -2.19 -3.59 16.09
C TRP A 59 -1.28 -2.47 16.66
N PRO A 60 -0.74 -1.53 15.86
CA PRO A 60 0.15 -0.49 16.39
C PRO A 60 -0.44 0.39 17.50
N TRP A 61 -1.76 0.62 17.56
CA TRP A 61 -2.34 1.46 18.62
C TRP A 61 -2.40 0.76 19.98
N CYS A 62 -2.29 -0.57 20.03
CA CYS A 62 -2.37 -1.36 21.26
C CYS A 62 -1.28 -1.01 22.27
N GLU A 63 -0.07 -0.65 21.82
CA GLU A 63 1.01 -0.21 22.71
C GLU A 63 0.68 1.12 23.40
N LEU A 64 0.09 2.06 22.65
CA LEU A 64 -0.39 3.32 23.21
C LEU A 64 -1.53 3.10 24.19
N ALA A 65 -2.48 2.22 23.85
CA ALA A 65 -3.59 1.86 24.73
C ALA A 65 -3.09 1.28 26.06
N ALA A 66 -2.09 0.40 25.99
CA ALA A 66 -1.50 -0.19 27.18
C ALA A 66 -0.84 0.86 28.07
N ALA A 67 -0.05 1.77 27.49
CA ALA A 67 0.55 2.87 28.23
C ALA A 67 -0.49 3.78 28.90
N GLN A 68 -1.59 4.07 28.22
CA GLN A 68 -2.70 4.86 28.79
C GLN A 68 -3.39 4.13 29.95
N LEU A 69 -3.61 2.82 29.80
CA LEU A 69 -4.22 2.00 30.86
C LEU A 69 -3.31 1.88 32.08
N ASP A 70 -1.99 1.73 31.88
CA ASP A 70 -1.01 1.75 32.96
C ASP A 70 -1.05 3.09 33.71
N GLU A 71 -1.03 4.21 32.99
CA GLU A 71 -1.10 5.55 33.61
C GLU A 71 -2.40 5.76 34.40
N ILE A 72 -3.54 5.31 33.85
CA ILE A 72 -4.83 5.36 34.55
C ILE A 72 -4.79 4.49 35.81
N SER A 73 -4.28 3.26 35.71
CA SER A 73 -4.17 2.32 36.83
C SER A 73 -3.33 2.91 37.97
N ASP A 74 -2.21 3.54 37.66
CA ASP A 74 -1.32 4.19 38.63
C ASP A 74 -2.02 5.35 39.35
N ARG A 75 -2.70 6.23 38.60
CA ARG A 75 -3.43 7.37 39.19
C ARG A 75 -4.54 6.94 40.14
N HIS A 76 -5.16 5.80 39.90
CA HIS A 76 -6.26 5.30 40.72
C HIS A 76 -5.85 4.23 41.74
N GLY A 77 -4.58 3.81 41.77
CA GLY A 77 -4.08 2.79 42.67
C GLY A 77 -4.72 1.41 42.44
N TRP A 78 -5.15 1.10 41.21
CA TRP A 78 -5.85 -0.15 40.91
C TRP A 78 -4.94 -1.38 40.89
N GLY A 79 -3.63 -1.19 40.63
CA GLY A 79 -2.68 -2.29 40.53
C GLY A 79 -2.99 -3.26 39.38
N LEU A 80 -3.50 -2.74 38.25
CA LEU A 80 -3.71 -3.55 37.05
C LEU A 80 -2.38 -4.01 36.45
N ARG A 81 -2.40 -5.16 35.79
CA ARG A 81 -1.32 -5.63 34.92
C ARG A 81 -1.80 -5.59 33.47
N VAL A 82 -1.14 -4.78 32.65
CA VAL A 82 -1.49 -4.62 31.24
C VAL A 82 -0.48 -5.35 30.36
N HIS A 83 -0.99 -6.07 29.36
CA HIS A 83 -0.18 -6.84 28.43
C HIS A 83 -0.68 -6.66 27.00
N VAL A 84 0.23 -6.35 26.08
CA VAL A 84 -0.03 -6.36 24.64
C VAL A 84 0.40 -7.70 24.06
N SER A 85 -0.52 -8.41 23.42
CA SER A 85 -0.16 -9.63 22.68
C SER A 85 0.72 -9.27 21.49
N ARG A 86 1.85 -9.98 21.33
CA ARG A 86 2.77 -9.86 20.18
C ARG A 86 2.56 -10.96 19.14
N THR A 87 1.60 -11.86 19.37
CA THR A 87 1.23 -12.86 18.37
C THR A 87 0.63 -12.16 17.16
N VAL A 88 1.26 -12.32 15.99
CA VAL A 88 0.72 -11.84 14.73
C VAL A 88 -0.45 -12.74 14.35
N THR A 89 -1.65 -12.15 14.27
CA THR A 89 -2.89 -12.84 13.88
C THR A 89 -3.39 -12.42 12.51
N ASP A 90 -2.49 -11.86 11.69
CA ASP A 90 -2.79 -11.52 10.31
C ASP A 90 -2.97 -12.81 9.49
N PRO A 91 -4.14 -13.01 8.84
CA PRO A 91 -4.34 -14.18 7.99
C PRO A 91 -3.54 -14.09 6.67
N TRP A 92 -3.02 -12.91 6.31
CA TRP A 92 -2.32 -12.68 5.05
C TRP A 92 -0.79 -12.76 5.22
N THR A 93 -0.20 -13.91 4.87
CA THR A 93 1.26 -14.12 5.00
C THR A 93 2.01 -14.13 3.65
N ALA A 94 1.28 -14.08 2.54
CA ALA A 94 1.88 -14.05 1.21
C ALA A 94 2.46 -12.66 0.90
N HIS A 95 3.66 -12.63 0.31
CA HIS A 95 4.31 -11.40 -0.12
C HIS A 95 4.83 -11.56 -1.55
N ALA A 96 4.67 -10.52 -2.36
CA ALA A 96 5.30 -10.40 -3.65
C ALA A 96 6.24 -9.18 -3.62
N ALA A 97 7.52 -9.40 -3.89
CA ALA A 97 8.47 -8.30 -3.95
C ALA A 97 8.11 -7.36 -5.11
N SER A 98 8.18 -6.05 -4.87
CA SER A 98 8.10 -5.08 -5.97
C SER A 98 9.25 -5.32 -6.94
N ALA A 99 8.96 -5.27 -8.24
CA ALA A 99 9.99 -5.31 -9.26
C ALA A 99 10.95 -4.12 -9.04
N ARG A 100 12.26 -4.37 -9.06
CA ARG A 100 13.23 -3.26 -9.06
C ARG A 100 13.00 -2.48 -10.36
N PRO A 101 12.93 -1.14 -10.31
CA PRO A 101 12.92 -0.35 -11.52
C PRO A 101 14.18 -0.70 -12.31
N SER A 102 14.00 -1.10 -13.57
CA SER A 102 15.14 -1.33 -14.45
C SER A 102 15.87 0.01 -14.59
N SER A 103 17.14 0.04 -14.20
CA SER A 103 18.00 1.14 -14.61
C SER A 103 18.07 1.07 -16.13
N SER A 104 17.35 1.96 -16.82
CA SER A 104 17.56 2.17 -18.25
C SER A 104 18.99 2.67 -18.42
N THR A 105 19.93 1.76 -18.67
CA THR A 105 21.25 2.11 -19.16
C THR A 105 21.04 2.72 -20.53
N THR A 106 21.03 4.04 -20.61
CA THR A 106 21.15 4.75 -21.88
C THR A 106 22.53 4.40 -22.44
N ALA A 107 22.58 3.47 -23.39
CA ALA A 107 23.78 3.26 -24.18
C ALA A 107 24.11 4.59 -24.88
N PRO A 108 25.38 5.05 -24.87
CA PRO A 108 25.77 6.20 -25.69
C PRO A 108 25.48 5.90 -27.17
N PRO A 109 25.21 6.91 -28.00
CA PRO A 109 24.95 6.71 -29.42
C PRO A 109 26.22 6.17 -30.11
N GLY A 110 26.33 4.85 -30.17
CA GLY A 110 27.33 4.13 -30.94
C GLY A 110 26.79 3.86 -32.35
N ASN A 111 27.59 4.22 -33.35
CA ASN A 111 27.35 4.01 -34.78
C ASN A 111 26.52 2.76 -35.08
N ALA A 112 25.43 2.94 -35.82
CA ALA A 112 24.67 1.85 -36.41
C ALA A 112 25.60 1.04 -37.34
N PRO A 113 25.77 -0.28 -37.14
CA PRO A 113 26.30 -1.12 -38.20
C PRO A 113 25.23 -1.26 -39.29
N SER A 114 25.64 -1.01 -40.53
CA SER A 114 24.83 -1.18 -41.73
C SER A 114 24.14 -2.54 -41.77
N ALA A 115 22.86 -2.56 -42.13
CA ALA A 115 22.07 -3.77 -42.29
C ALA A 115 22.69 -4.71 -43.34
N PRO A 116 22.84 -6.02 -43.06
CA PRO A 116 23.04 -6.99 -44.11
C PRO A 116 21.72 -7.22 -44.85
N SER A 117 21.79 -7.15 -46.18
CA SER A 117 20.73 -7.48 -47.13
C SER A 117 20.23 -8.92 -46.94
N GLU A 118 18.90 -9.09 -46.89
CA GLU A 118 18.22 -10.40 -46.90
C GLU A 118 18.46 -11.15 -48.22
N PRO A 119 18.73 -12.46 -48.16
CA PRO A 119 18.44 -13.37 -49.27
C PRO A 119 17.22 -14.25 -48.98
N ASP A 120 16.31 -14.21 -49.95
CA ASP A 120 15.22 -15.12 -50.34
C ASP A 120 14.61 -16.10 -49.33
N SER A 121 13.30 -15.89 -49.16
CA SER A 121 12.33 -16.75 -48.48
C SER A 121 12.02 -18.02 -49.28
N PRO A 122 12.18 -19.24 -48.72
CA PRO A 122 11.57 -20.45 -49.23
C PRO A 122 10.28 -20.75 -48.46
N GLY A 123 9.22 -21.02 -49.22
CA GLY A 123 7.84 -21.10 -48.76
C GLY A 123 7.53 -22.11 -47.65
N ALA A 124 6.43 -21.83 -46.97
CA ALA A 124 5.79 -22.73 -46.03
C ALA A 124 5.09 -23.91 -46.76
N PRO A 125 5.16 -25.12 -46.18
CA PRO A 125 4.10 -26.10 -46.36
C PRO A 125 3.34 -26.35 -45.05
N ASN A 126 2.01 -26.19 -45.17
CA ASN A 126 0.87 -26.72 -44.38
C ASN A 126 0.95 -26.82 -42.85
#